data_AF-A0A9D8HL01-F1
#
_entry.id   AF-A0A9D8HL01-F1
#
_cell.length_a   1.000
_cell.length_b   1.000
_cell.length_c   1.000
_cell.angle_alpha   90.00
_cell.angle_beta   90.00
_cell.angle_gamma   90.00
#
_symmetry.space_group_name_H-M   'P 1'
#
loop_
_entity.id
_entity.type
_entity.pdbx_description
1 polymer ?
#
loop_
_entity_poly.entity_id
_entity_poly.type
_entity_poly.pdbx_seq_one_letter_code
_entity_poly.pdbx_strand_id
1 'polypeptide(L)'
;MIKNLFRIKIQAKAAQDYKHREGRTDFIRVVLEKTDSGYYFKPTGMQGSGILTSMAEADGLAVFPEDTSTIYKEETVDIYLLRQ
;
A
#
# COMPACT_ATOMS: atom_id res chain seq x y z
N MET A 1 19.36 -1.08 22.06
CA MET A 1 18.44 0.07 21.91
C MET A 1 17.80 -0.05 20.52
N ILE A 2 16.56 -0.50 20.41
CA ILE A 2 15.88 -0.73 19.12
C ILE A 2 15.53 0.64 18.54
N LYS A 3 16.32 1.13 17.57
CA LYS A 3 16.21 2.51 17.06
C LYS A 3 15.18 2.70 15.94
N ASN A 4 14.38 1.69 15.60
CA ASN A 4 13.26 1.83 14.64
C ASN A 4 12.23 0.73 14.89
N LEU A 5 11.32 0.96 15.85
CA LEU A 5 10.18 0.06 16.07
C LEU A 5 9.11 0.23 14.96
N PHE A 6 9.09 1.39 14.30
CA PHE A 6 8.15 1.72 13.24
C PHE A 6 8.84 1.66 11.88
N ARG A 7 8.22 0.97 10.92
CA ARG A 7 8.65 1.00 9.52
C ARG A 7 8.54 2.42 8.96
N ILE A 8 9.48 2.77 8.08
CA ILE A 8 9.45 4.05 7.35
C ILE A 8 8.11 4.16 6.63
N LYS A 9 7.44 5.30 6.78
CA LYS A 9 6.22 5.65 6.07
C LYS A 9 6.49 6.71 5.02
N ILE A 10 5.84 6.55 3.88
CA ILE A 10 5.76 7.59 2.84
C ILE A 10 4.30 7.79 2.43
N GLN A 11 4.02 8.93 1.81
CA GLN A 11 2.75 9.17 1.14
C GLN A 11 2.88 8.85 -0.35
N ALA A 12 1.91 8.11 -0.89
CA ALA A 12 1.82 7.80 -2.31
C ALA A 12 0.38 7.91 -2.81
N LYS A 13 0.24 8.28 -4.08
CA LYS A 13 -1.06 8.43 -4.75
C LYS A 13 -1.51 7.13 -5.41
N ALA A 14 -2.80 6.87 -5.39
CA ALA A 14 -3.38 5.75 -6.11
C ALA A 14 -3.28 5.99 -7.63
N ALA A 15 -2.69 5.06 -8.37
CA ALA A 15 -2.58 5.18 -9.83
C ALA A 15 -3.92 4.95 -10.57
N GLN A 16 -4.90 4.36 -9.90
CA GLN A 16 -6.25 4.04 -10.39
C GLN A 16 -7.19 3.87 -9.19
N ASP A 17 -8.48 3.71 -9.46
CA ASP A 17 -9.46 3.38 -8.43
C ASP A 17 -9.25 1.95 -7.90
N TYR A 18 -9.44 1.78 -6.59
CA TYR A 18 -9.35 0.50 -5.90
C TYR A 18 -10.57 0.31 -5.00
N LYS A 19 -11.35 -0.73 -5.31
CA LYS A 19 -12.45 -1.17 -4.46
C LYS A 19 -11.96 -2.20 -3.45
N HIS A 20 -12.38 -2.07 -2.21
CA HIS A 20 -12.14 -3.07 -1.17
C HIS A 20 -13.41 -3.28 -0.32
N ARG A 21 -13.41 -4.31 0.53
CA ARG A 21 -14.55 -4.64 1.39
C ARG A 21 -14.41 -3.91 2.72
N GLU A 22 -15.40 -3.09 3.03
CA GLU A 22 -15.55 -2.47 4.35
C GLU A 22 -15.65 -3.52 5.48
N GLY A 23 -15.41 -3.06 6.72
CA GLY A 23 -15.56 -3.86 7.93
C GLY A 23 -14.28 -4.47 8.48
N ARG A 24 -13.11 -4.14 7.88
CA ARG A 24 -11.79 -4.36 8.47
C ARG A 24 -10.74 -3.48 7.83
N THR A 25 -9.68 -3.17 8.57
CA THR A 25 -8.49 -2.55 7.99
C THR A 25 -7.75 -3.56 7.11
N ASP A 26 -7.58 -3.24 5.83
CA ASP A 26 -6.81 -4.05 4.89
C ASP A 26 -5.39 -3.49 4.73
N PHE A 27 -4.40 -4.39 4.73
CA PHE A 27 -3.00 -4.09 4.42
C PHE A 27 -2.67 -4.61 3.02
N ILE A 28 -2.73 -3.72 2.04
CA ILE A 28 -2.55 -4.05 0.63
C ILE A 28 -1.07 -3.97 0.26
N ARG A 29 -0.58 -5.03 -0.36
CA ARG A 29 0.78 -5.12 -0.89
C ARG A 29 0.88 -4.35 -2.18
N VAL A 30 1.79 -3.39 -2.22
CA VAL A 30 1.90 -2.47 -3.35
C VAL A 30 3.33 -2.39 -3.88
N VAL A 31 3.43 -2.11 -5.17
CA VAL A 31 4.64 -1.59 -5.82
C VAL A 31 4.54 -0.08 -5.90
N LEU A 32 5.68 0.58 -5.78
CA LEU A 32 5.81 2.03 -5.85
C LEU A 32 6.46 2.46 -7.15
N GLU A 33 5.89 3.50 -7.75
CA GLU A 33 6.38 4.13 -8.97
C GLU A 33 6.72 5.58 -8.63
N LYS A 34 7.99 5.98 -8.77
CA LYS A 34 8.40 7.37 -8.58
C LYS A 34 8.23 8.14 -9.87
N THR A 35 7.51 9.25 -9.82
CA THR A 35 7.28 10.17 -10.93
C THR A 35 7.76 11.58 -10.55
N ASP A 36 7.71 12.52 -11.50
CA ASP A 36 8.00 13.93 -11.24
C ASP A 36 7.01 14.57 -10.25
N SER A 37 5.80 14.01 -10.13
CA SER A 37 4.74 14.50 -9.25
C SER A 37 4.68 13.80 -7.88
N GLY A 38 5.59 12.86 -7.62
CA GLY A 38 5.71 12.14 -6.35
C GLY A 38 5.66 10.62 -6.52
N TYR A 39 5.26 9.90 -5.47
CA TYR A 39 5.10 8.45 -5.54
C TYR A 39 3.66 8.09 -5.92
N TYR A 40 3.52 7.12 -6.80
CA TYR A 40 2.28 6.42 -7.07
C TYR A 40 2.40 4.98 -6.62
N PHE A 41 1.27 4.35 -6.30
CA PHE A 41 1.23 2.93 -5.94
C PHE A 41 0.24 2.16 -6.79
N LYS A 42 0.56 0.87 -6.98
CA LYS A 42 -0.34 -0.15 -7.56
C LYS A 42 -0.25 -1.43 -6.73
N PRO A 43 -1.34 -2.18 -6.50
CA PRO A 43 -1.28 -3.49 -5.86
C PRO A 43 -0.42 -4.46 -6.66
N THR A 44 0.25 -5.38 -5.97
CA THR A 44 1.01 -6.49 -6.55
C THR A 44 0.11 -7.57 -7.20
N GLY A 45 -1.11 -7.24 -7.62
CA GLY A 45 -2.11 -8.21 -8.06
C GLY A 45 -2.83 -8.88 -6.89
N MET A 46 -2.92 -10.22 -6.91
CA MET A 46 -3.73 -10.98 -5.94
C MET A 46 -3.26 -10.78 -4.48
N GLN A 47 -4.22 -10.49 -3.59
CA GLN A 47 -3.96 -10.12 -2.19
C GLN A 47 -4.25 -11.23 -1.16
N GLY A 48 -4.38 -12.49 -1.58
CA GLY A 48 -4.51 -13.63 -0.66
C GLY A 48 -3.28 -13.78 0.24
N SER A 49 -3.47 -14.10 1.52
CA SER A 49 -2.39 -14.22 2.50
C SER A 49 -1.41 -15.38 2.22
N GLY A 50 -1.86 -16.43 1.51
CA GLY A 50 -1.00 -17.54 1.07
C GLY A 50 -0.15 -17.24 -0.17
N ILE A 51 -0.31 -16.06 -0.78
CA ILE A 51 0.37 -15.70 -2.04
C ILE A 51 1.69 -15.01 -1.70
N LEU A 52 2.71 -15.80 -1.40
CA LEU A 52 4.02 -15.27 -0.98
C LEU A 52 4.72 -14.44 -2.07
N THR A 53 4.46 -14.70 -3.34
CA THR A 53 4.98 -13.90 -4.46
C THR A 53 4.56 -12.44 -4.34
N SER A 54 3.31 -12.18 -3.94
CA SER A 54 2.81 -10.81 -3.72
C SER A 54 3.56 -10.06 -2.61
N MET A 55 4.01 -10.77 -1.56
CA MET A 55 4.87 -10.19 -0.51
C MET A 55 6.30 -9.97 -1.01
N ALA A 56 6.82 -10.92 -1.79
CA ALA A 56 8.16 -10.84 -2.37
C ALA A 56 8.26 -9.80 -3.49
N GLU A 57 7.17 -9.31 -4.05
CA GLU A 57 7.19 -8.26 -5.07
C GLU A 57 6.89 -6.87 -4.48
N ALA A 58 6.28 -6.81 -3.30
CA ALA A 58 5.87 -5.56 -2.69
C ALA A 58 7.05 -4.67 -2.25
N ASP A 59 6.96 -3.39 -2.59
CA ASP A 59 7.80 -2.33 -2.05
C ASP A 59 7.26 -1.84 -0.70
N GLY A 60 5.94 -1.95 -0.48
CA GLY A 60 5.30 -1.47 0.73
C GLY A 60 3.92 -2.09 1.01
N LEU A 61 3.37 -1.69 2.16
CA LEU A 61 2.01 -1.99 2.59
C LEU A 61 1.20 -0.68 2.66
N ALA A 62 0.19 -0.55 1.81
CA ALA A 62 -0.82 0.48 1.92
C ALA A 62 -1.84 0.10 2.99
N VAL A 63 -2.25 1.06 3.82
CA VAL A 63 -3.26 0.82 4.87
C VAL A 63 -4.58 1.44 4.47
N PHE A 64 -5.59 0.59 4.32
CA PHE A 64 -6.96 0.99 4.02
C PHE A 64 -7.81 0.82 5.26
N PRO A 65 -8.27 1.91 5.88
CA PRO A 65 -9.14 1.88 7.06
C PRO A 65 -10.44 1.10 6.83
N GLU A 66 -11.06 0.63 7.91
CA GLU A 66 -12.24 -0.23 7.84
C GLU A 66 -13.51 0.43 7.26
N ASP A 67 -13.56 1.75 7.29
CA ASP A 67 -14.65 2.62 6.85
C ASP A 67 -14.46 3.11 5.40
N THR A 68 -13.47 2.59 4.68
CA THR A 68 -13.16 2.98 3.31
C THR A 68 -13.57 1.90 2.33
N SER A 69 -14.58 2.11 1.48
CA SER A 69 -14.93 1.13 0.42
C SER A 69 -14.13 1.28 -0.86
N THR A 70 -13.69 2.51 -1.15
CA THR A 70 -13.00 2.84 -2.40
C THR A 70 -11.90 3.85 -2.12
N ILE A 71 -10.70 3.57 -2.63
CA ILE A 71 -9.65 4.56 -2.81
C ILE A 71 -9.74 5.05 -4.25
N TYR A 72 -9.89 6.35 -4.45
CA TYR A 72 -9.99 6.92 -5.78
C TYR A 72 -8.61 7.19 -6.37
N LYS A 73 -8.51 7.18 -7.70
CA LYS A 73 -7.30 7.64 -8.39
C LYS A 73 -6.87 9.03 -7.89
N GLU A 74 -5.57 9.24 -7.76
CA GLU A 74 -4.91 10.43 -7.21
C GLU A 74 -5.07 10.63 -5.69
N GLU A 75 -5.90 9.83 -5.01
CA GLU A 75 -6.01 9.86 -3.56
C GLU A 75 -4.71 9.41 -2.90
N THR A 76 -4.31 10.11 -1.84
CA THR A 76 -3.04 9.89 -1.16
C THR A 76 -3.25 9.01 0.07
N VAL A 77 -2.44 7.96 0.21
CA VAL A 77 -2.47 7.05 1.34
C VAL A 77 -1.08 6.86 1.94
N ASP A 78 -1.05 6.45 3.21
CA ASP A 78 0.19 6.07 3.89
C ASP A 78 0.65 4.67 3.43
N ILE A 79 1.93 4.57 3.05
CA ILE A 79 2.60 3.33 2.68
C ILE A 79 3.73 3.05 3.66
N TYR A 80 3.69 1.88 4.30
CA TYR A 80 4.82 1.37 5.09
C TYR A 80 5.80 0.63 4.19
N LEU A 81 7.04 1.10 4.09
CA LEU A 81 8.05 0.49 3.23
C LEU A 81 8.51 -0.87 3.79
N LEU A 82 8.60 -1.87 2.91
CA LEU A 82 9.05 -3.23 3.22
C LEU A 82 10.52 -3.44 2.88
N ARG A 83 11.02 -2.80 1.83
CA ARG A 83 12.40 -2.86 1.34
C ARG A 83 13.10 -1.53 1.58
N GLN A 84 14.36 -1.59 2.02
CA GLN A 84 15.30 -0.48 2.10
C GLN A 84 16.53 -0.85 1.29
#